data_AF-A0AB38BYG8-F1
#
_entry.id   AF-A0AB38BYG8-F1
#
_cell.length_a   1.000
_cell.length_b   1.000
_cell.length_c   1.000
_cell.angle_alpha   90.00
_cell.angle_beta   90.00
_cell.angle_gamma   90.00
#
_symmetry.space_group_name_H-M   'P 1'
#
loop_
_entity.id
_entity.type
_entity.pdbx_description
1 polymer ?
#
loop_
_entity_poly.entity_id
_entity_poly.type
_entity_poly.pdbx_seq_one_letter_code
_entity_poly.pdbx_strand_id
1 'polypeptide(L)'
;MDMVHAWMIAQRDLVLEGSAISRALDYSLKRWAALSRYLDDGAVPIDNNWAENQIRLWALGRKNWLFAWSLRSGKRAGAIMSLIQSARLKPRNP
;
A
#
# COMPACT_ATOMS: atom_id res chain seq x y z
N MET A 1 6.37 -17.97 -9.67
CA MET A 1 6.65 -17.33 -8.37
C MET A 1 7.39 -18.28 -7.42
N ASP A 2 7.27 -19.59 -7.58
CA ASP A 2 7.84 -20.58 -6.66
C ASP A 2 9.36 -20.56 -6.57
N MET A 3 10.06 -20.29 -7.67
CA MET A 3 11.53 -20.12 -7.65
C MET A 3 11.97 -18.95 -6.76
N VAL A 4 11.24 -17.83 -6.80
CA VAL A 4 11.51 -16.66 -5.94
C VAL A 4 11.20 -16.98 -4.49
N HIS A 5 10.11 -17.72 -4.23
CA HIS A 5 9.78 -18.18 -2.87
C HIS A 5 10.88 -19.06 -2.27
N ALA A 6 11.32 -20.08 -3.03
CA ALA A 6 12.37 -20.98 -2.61
C ALA A 6 13.70 -20.24 -2.38
N TRP A 7 14.02 -19.30 -3.27
CA TRP A 7 15.20 -18.44 -3.10
C TRP A 7 15.10 -17.57 -1.83
N MET A 8 13.94 -16.95 -1.56
CA MET A 8 13.77 -16.13 -0.34
C MET A 8 13.89 -16.94 0.94
N ILE A 9 13.39 -18.19 0.95
CA ILE A 9 13.57 -19.11 2.08
C ILE A 9 15.07 -19.41 2.27
N ALA A 10 15.75 -19.81 1.20
CA ALA A 10 17.19 -20.11 1.26
C ALA A 10 18.02 -18.89 1.70
N GLN A 11 17.67 -17.67 1.26
CA GLN A 11 18.35 -16.45 1.71
C GLN A 11 18.06 -16.14 3.17
N ARG A 12 16.87 -16.47 3.68
CA ARG A 12 16.52 -16.19 5.07
C ARG A 12 17.37 -16.98 6.07
N ASP A 13 17.81 -18.18 5.69
CA ASP A 13 18.70 -19.03 6.50
C ASP A 13 20.16 -18.52 6.52
N LEU A 14 20.58 -17.79 5.48
CA LEU A 14 21.92 -17.22 5.36
C LEU A 14 22.08 -15.87 6.06
N VAL A 15 20.96 -15.19 6.34
CA VAL A 15 20.95 -13.82 6.87
C VAL A 15 20.86 -13.84 8.40
N LEU A 16 21.70 -13.02 9.04
CA LEU A 16 21.69 -12.85 10.49
C LEU A 16 20.30 -12.45 11.01
N GLU A 17 19.85 -13.13 12.05
CA GLU A 17 18.59 -12.82 12.73
C GLU A 17 18.59 -11.39 13.29
N GLY A 18 17.44 -10.72 13.18
CA GLY A 18 17.26 -9.35 13.65
C GLY A 18 17.79 -8.27 12.70
N SER A 19 18.48 -8.63 11.61
CA SER A 19 18.91 -7.66 10.59
C SER A 19 17.71 -7.02 9.87
N ALA A 20 17.94 -5.89 9.21
CA ALA A 20 16.91 -5.26 8.37
C ALA A 20 16.47 -6.18 7.23
N ILE A 21 17.40 -6.95 6.68
CA ILE A 21 17.14 -7.91 5.60
C ILE A 21 16.31 -9.09 6.11
N SER A 22 16.65 -9.67 7.27
CA SER A 22 15.88 -10.79 7.82
C SER A 22 14.43 -10.37 8.08
N ARG A 23 14.22 -9.17 8.64
CA ARG A 23 12.87 -8.63 8.87
C ARG A 23 12.09 -8.40 7.57
N ALA A 24 12.75 -7.92 6.52
CA ALA A 24 12.13 -7.73 5.21
C ALA A 24 11.75 -9.09 4.57
N LEU A 25 12.62 -10.08 4.65
CA LEU A 25 12.36 -11.44 4.19
C LEU A 25 11.19 -12.07 4.96
N ASP A 26 11.21 -12.00 6.30
CA ASP A 26 10.15 -12.53 7.17
C ASP A 26 8.79 -11.88 6.87
N TYR A 27 8.78 -10.55 6.71
CA TYR A 27 7.58 -9.81 6.34
C TYR A 27 7.01 -10.27 4.98
N SER A 28 7.89 -10.47 4.01
CA SER A 28 7.51 -10.86 2.64
C SER A 28 7.01 -12.31 2.59
N LEU A 29 7.73 -13.24 3.22
CA LEU A 29 7.36 -14.66 3.31
C LEU A 29 6.02 -14.83 4.06
N LYS A 30 5.81 -14.12 5.17
CA LYS A 30 4.53 -14.15 5.91
C LYS A 30 3.34 -13.67 5.07
N ARG A 31 3.58 -12.84 4.04
CA ARG A 31 2.55 -12.29 3.15
C ARG A 31 2.59 -12.89 1.74
N TRP A 32 3.27 -14.01 1.53
CA TRP A 32 3.48 -14.58 0.21
C TRP A 32 2.18 -14.80 -0.57
N ALA A 33 1.13 -15.30 0.10
CA ALA A 33 -0.18 -15.52 -0.50
C ALA A 33 -0.86 -14.24 -1.01
N ALA A 34 -0.59 -13.08 -0.39
CA ALA A 34 -1.08 -11.79 -0.87
C ALA A 34 -0.23 -11.29 -2.05
N LEU A 35 1.09 -11.47 -1.99
CA LEU A 35 2.02 -11.07 -3.05
C LEU A 35 1.87 -11.89 -4.34
N SER A 36 1.39 -13.12 -4.26
CA SER A 36 1.20 -14.01 -5.42
C SER A 36 -0.21 -13.99 -5.99
N ARG A 37 -1.17 -13.31 -5.35
CA ARG A 37 -2.60 -13.35 -5.72
C ARG A 37 -2.88 -12.89 -7.16
N TYR A 38 -2.09 -11.95 -7.68
CA TYR A 38 -2.25 -11.47 -9.06
C TYR A 38 -1.99 -12.55 -10.12
N LEU A 39 -1.33 -13.66 -9.75
CA LEU A 39 -1.15 -14.81 -10.63
C LEU A 39 -2.43 -15.62 -10.80
N ASP A 40 -3.28 -15.65 -9.77
CA ASP A 40 -4.54 -16.39 -9.77
C ASP A 40 -5.69 -15.54 -10.34
N ASP A 41 -5.62 -14.22 -10.16
CA ASP A 41 -6.63 -13.26 -10.60
C ASP A 41 -6.00 -12.11 -11.39
N GLY A 42 -6.17 -12.13 -12.71
CA GLY A 42 -5.66 -11.09 -13.61
C GLY A 42 -6.37 -9.73 -13.48
N ALA A 43 -7.48 -9.63 -12.73
CA ALA A 43 -8.09 -8.35 -12.40
C ALA A 43 -7.32 -7.62 -11.27
N VAL A 44 -6.48 -8.33 -10.52
CA VAL A 44 -5.66 -7.75 -9.45
C VAL A 44 -4.35 -7.23 -10.05
N PRO A 45 -4.05 -5.93 -9.92
CA PRO A 45 -2.77 -5.38 -10.37
C PRO A 45 -1.59 -5.99 -9.61
N ILE A 46 -0.45 -6.15 -10.29
CA ILE A 46 0.79 -6.64 -9.67
C ILE A 46 1.36 -5.66 -8.63
N ASP A 47 1.10 -4.38 -8.80
CA ASP A 47 1.60 -3.31 -7.96
C ASP A 47 0.48 -2.53 -7.29
N ASN A 48 0.82 -1.88 -6.18
CA ASN A 48 -0.10 -1.04 -5.42
C ASN A 48 -0.01 0.45 -5.81
N ASN A 49 0.65 0.79 -6.92
CA ASN A 49 0.94 2.18 -7.28
C ASN A 49 -0.35 2.99 -7.47
N TRP A 50 -1.41 2.35 -7.97
CA TRP A 50 -2.72 2.99 -8.09
C TRP A 50 -3.23 3.48 -6.72
N ALA A 51 -3.24 2.62 -5.69
CA ALA A 51 -3.72 3.00 -4.37
C ALA A 51 -2.76 3.96 -3.65
N GLU A 52 -1.44 3.79 -3.84
CA GLU A 52 -0.42 4.69 -3.31
C GLU A 52 -0.58 6.11 -3.86
N ASN A 53 -0.88 6.25 -5.15
CA ASN A 53 -1.16 7.54 -5.75
C ASN A 53 -2.44 8.18 -5.18
N GLN A 54 -3.47 7.39 -4.86
CA GLN A 54 -4.69 7.93 -4.23
C GLN A 54 -4.42 8.45 -2.81
N ILE A 55 -3.60 7.75 -2.02
CA ILE A 55 -3.28 8.15 -0.65
C ILE A 55 -2.17 9.21 -0.57
N ARG A 56 -1.39 9.43 -1.64
CA ARG A 56 -0.32 10.43 -1.69
C ARG A 56 -0.79 11.83 -1.30
N LEU A 57 -1.99 12.23 -1.73
CA LEU A 57 -2.58 13.53 -1.38
C LEU A 57 -2.75 13.68 0.14
N TRP A 58 -3.21 12.63 0.82
CA TRP A 58 -3.31 12.59 2.27
C TRP A 58 -1.94 12.60 2.93
N ALA A 59 -1.00 11.80 2.42
CA ALA A 59 0.35 11.72 2.95
C ALA A 59 1.07 13.08 2.95
N LEU A 60 0.90 13.87 1.88
CA LEU A 60 1.40 15.23 1.76
C LEU A 60 0.66 16.21 2.69
N GLY A 61 -0.68 16.11 2.76
CA GLY A 61 -1.52 16.97 3.59
C GLY A 61 -1.30 16.80 5.10
N ARG A 62 -0.84 15.62 5.56
CA ARG A 62 -0.60 15.34 6.99
C ARG A 62 0.35 16.33 7.68
N LYS A 63 1.37 16.83 6.98
CA LYS A 63 2.27 17.86 7.54
C LYS A 63 1.62 19.25 7.64
N ASN A 64 0.65 19.54 6.79
CA ASN A 64 -0.05 20.83 6.74
C ASN A 64 -1.29 20.88 7.64
N TRP A 65 -1.80 19.72 8.09
CA TRP A 65 -3.02 19.62 8.90
C TRP A 65 -2.75 19.26 10.38
N LEU A 66 -1.51 19.44 10.84
CA LEU A 66 -1.07 19.11 12.21
C LEU A 66 -1.90 19.80 13.31
N PHE A 67 -2.61 20.89 13.00
CA PHE A 67 -3.40 21.68 13.97
C PHE A 67 -4.92 21.55 13.82
N ALA A 68 -5.43 20.68 12.94
CA ALA A 68 -6.87 20.49 12.71
C ALA A 68 -7.49 19.41 13.64
N TRP A 69 -7.05 19.34 14.89
CA TRP A 69 -7.33 18.23 15.82
C TRP A 69 -8.72 18.32 16.47
N SER A 70 -9.75 18.07 15.68
CA SER A 70 -11.03 17.57 16.20
C SER A 70 -11.50 16.40 15.35
N LEU A 71 -12.10 15.38 15.98
CA LEU A 71 -12.71 14.24 15.27
C LEU A 71 -13.71 14.73 14.20
N ARG A 72 -14.41 15.83 14.49
CA ARG A 72 -15.36 16.47 13.56
C ARG A 72 -14.66 17.03 12.32
N SER A 73 -13.52 17.69 12.49
CA SER A 73 -12.71 18.21 11.38
C SER A 73 -12.12 17.08 10.54
N GLY A 74 -11.65 16.00 11.17
CA GLY A 74 -11.16 14.81 10.47
C GLY A 74 -12.25 14.13 9.62
N LYS A 75 -13.46 13.96 10.17
CA LYS A 75 -14.61 13.42 9.42
C LYS A 75 -14.98 14.30 8.21
N ARG A 76 -14.96 15.63 8.36
CA ARG A 76 -15.22 16.57 7.26
C ARG A 76 -14.15 16.51 6.18
N ALA A 77 -12.88 16.48 6.56
CA ALA A 77 -11.77 16.32 5.62
C ALA A 77 -11.90 15.00 4.83
N GLY A 78 -12.23 13.90 5.52
CA GLY A 78 -12.51 12.61 4.90
C GLY A 78 -13.61 12.69 3.84
N ALA A 79 -14.75 13.29 4.16
CA ALA A 79 -15.86 13.46 3.24
C ALA A 79 -15.48 14.31 2.01
N ILE A 80 -14.82 15.45 2.21
CA ILE A 80 -14.39 16.34 1.12
C ILE A 80 -13.40 15.63 0.19
N MET A 81 -12.39 14.96 0.74
CA MET A 81 -11.38 14.27 -0.06
C MET A 81 -11.97 13.06 -0.79
N SER A 82 -12.91 12.35 -0.18
CA SER A 82 -13.66 11.28 -0.85
C SER A 82 -14.46 11.81 -2.04
N LEU A 83 -15.12 12.96 -1.91
CA LEU A 83 -15.84 13.61 -3.02
C LEU A 83 -14.90 14.02 -4.15
N ILE A 84 -13.78 14.68 -3.83
CA ILE A 84 -12.80 15.11 -4.83
C ILE A 84 -12.22 13.92 -5.59
N GLN A 85 -11.81 12.85 -4.90
CA GLN A 85 -11.26 11.67 -5.55
C GLN A 85 -12.31 10.92 -6.38
N SER A 86 -13.55 10.82 -5.89
CA SER A 86 -14.66 10.21 -6.65
C SER A 86 -14.98 10.98 -7.93
N ALA A 87 -14.86 12.32 -7.91
CA ALA A 87 -15.03 13.16 -9.08
C ALA A 87 -13.87 13.01 -10.07
N ARG A 88 -12.62 12.90 -9.60
CA ARG A 88 -11.45 12.66 -10.46
C ARG A 88 -11.49 11.30 -11.16
N LEU A 89 -11.98 10.27 -10.48
CA LEU A 89 -12.11 8.92 -11.03
C LEU A 89 -13.20 8.81 -12.11
N LYS A 90 -14.15 9.74 -12.15
CA LYS A 90 -15.22 9.80 -13.15
C LYS A 90 -15.03 11.03 -14.03
N PRO A 91 -14.16 10.99 -15.06
CA PRO A 91 -14.08 12.07 -16.02
C PRO A 91 -15.44 12.18 -16.73
N ARG A 92 -16.25 13.17 -16.36
CA ARG A 92 -17.30 13.64 -17.27
C ARG A 92 -16.57 14.33 -18.42
N ASN A 93 -16.61 13.72 -19.60
CA ASN A 93 -16.42 14.46 -20.83
C ASN A 93 -17.47 15.60 -20.85
N PRO A 94 -17.07 16.86 -21.02
CA PRO A 94 -17.99 17.91 -21.41
C PRO A 94 -18.58 17.67 -22.81
#